data_AF-A0A928J498-F1
#
_entry.id   AF-A0A928J498-F1
#
_cell.length_a   1.000
_cell.length_b   1.000
_cell.length_c   1.000
_cell.angle_alpha   90.00
_cell.angle_beta   90.00
_cell.angle_gamma   90.00
#
_symmetry.space_group_name_H-M   'P 1'
#
loop_
_entity.id
_entity.type
_entity.pdbx_description
1 polymer ?
#
loop_
_entity_poly.entity_id
_entity_poly.type
_entity_poly.pdbx_seq_one_letter_code
_entity_poly.pdbx_strand_id
1 'polypeptide(L)'
;MNRKNEAQQPEKAERKRRRAQQEEKEPKQANSRRWLFLLVDLLLLAVIVVAVIFLISLLTPWSVFDNDKAQRQQITYTVEIAGVDQGSLAALQVGDTVTDRKTGAVIGTVTAINNRDYEVYSRLPSDKIDEDLGAFVVEKVTYPEDSGLMTVTVTLTVEADYEKGVGYTVGDSRIAVGRSFDLVFRNYTDTGVCVGLETK
;
A
#
# COMPACT_ATOMS: atom_id res chain seq x y z
N MET A 1 -27.33 -66.58 83.63
CA MET A 1 -26.73 -65.71 82.58
C MET A 1 -27.24 -66.23 81.24
N ASN A 2 -27.82 -65.51 80.29
CA ASN A 2 -27.83 -64.10 79.95
C ASN A 2 -29.06 -63.88 79.02
N ARG A 3 -30.06 -63.07 79.38
CA ARG A 3 -31.22 -62.74 78.52
C ARG A 3 -31.45 -61.23 78.53
N LYS A 4 -30.69 -60.49 77.74
CA LYS A 4 -30.99 -59.12 77.32
C LYS A 4 -30.34 -58.92 75.95
N ASN A 5 -31.09 -59.01 74.85
CA ASN A 5 -30.70 -58.43 73.54
C ASN A 5 -31.77 -58.56 72.43
N GLU A 6 -33.06 -58.32 72.71
CA GLU A 6 -34.09 -58.36 71.65
C GLU A 6 -34.99 -57.11 71.55
N ALA A 7 -34.65 -55.99 72.21
CA ALA A 7 -35.51 -54.80 72.21
C ALA A 7 -34.98 -53.58 71.41
N GLN A 8 -33.81 -53.63 70.76
CA GLN A 8 -33.17 -52.43 70.18
C GLN A 8 -33.16 -52.31 68.64
N GLN A 9 -33.79 -53.25 67.91
CA GLN A 9 -33.77 -53.21 66.44
C GLN A 9 -34.78 -52.26 65.76
N PRO A 10 -36.00 -51.97 66.27
CA PRO A 10 -36.95 -51.15 65.51
C PRO A 10 -36.60 -49.64 65.54
N GLU A 11 -35.97 -49.15 66.61
CA GLU A 11 -35.70 -47.71 66.79
C GLU A 11 -34.58 -47.17 65.87
N LYS A 12 -33.59 -48.02 65.53
CA LYS A 12 -32.51 -47.65 64.61
C LYS A 12 -33.00 -47.57 63.15
N ALA A 13 -34.02 -48.32 62.79
CA ALA A 13 -34.60 -48.31 61.46
C ALA A 13 -35.46 -47.06 61.21
N GLU A 14 -36.23 -46.61 62.22
CA GLU A 14 -37.01 -45.37 62.12
C GLU A 14 -36.14 -44.11 62.07
N ARG A 15 -35.04 -44.06 62.84
CA ARG A 15 -34.11 -42.91 62.78
C ARG A 15 -33.42 -42.78 61.42
N LYS A 16 -33.15 -43.91 60.73
CA LYS A 16 -32.63 -43.88 59.35
C LYS A 16 -33.67 -43.39 58.34
N ARG A 17 -34.94 -43.79 58.49
CA ARG A 17 -36.03 -43.33 57.61
C ARG A 17 -36.33 -41.84 57.79
N ARG A 18 -36.27 -41.33 59.01
CA ARG A 18 -36.45 -39.89 59.29
C ARG A 18 -35.31 -39.02 58.74
N ARG A 19 -34.07 -39.52 58.74
CA ARG A 19 -32.93 -38.83 58.10
C ARG A 19 -33.04 -38.85 56.57
N ALA A 20 -33.42 -39.98 55.98
CA ALA A 20 -33.63 -40.07 54.53
C ALA A 20 -34.78 -39.17 54.03
N GLN A 21 -35.86 -39.01 54.80
CA GLN A 21 -36.97 -38.11 54.46
C GLN A 21 -36.67 -36.62 54.72
N GLN A 22 -35.64 -36.30 55.52
CA GLN A 22 -35.18 -34.92 55.72
C GLN A 22 -34.20 -34.45 54.64
N GLU A 23 -33.43 -35.36 54.04
CA GLU A 23 -32.52 -35.02 52.92
C GLU A 23 -33.26 -34.82 51.58
N GLU A 24 -34.51 -35.28 51.45
CA GLU A 24 -35.29 -35.16 50.20
C GLU A 24 -36.11 -33.86 50.09
N LYS A 25 -36.09 -33.00 51.12
CA LYS A 25 -36.87 -31.75 51.17
C LYS A 25 -36.02 -30.48 51.28
N GLU A 26 -34.85 -30.45 50.68
CA GLU A 26 -34.24 -29.16 50.36
C GLU A 26 -34.86 -28.60 49.07
N PRO A 27 -35.55 -27.45 49.10
CA PRO A 27 -36.05 -26.84 47.88
C PRO A 27 -34.85 -26.38 47.03
N LYS A 28 -34.67 -27.00 45.85
CA LYS A 28 -33.83 -26.51 44.76
C LYS A 28 -34.38 -25.17 44.22
N GLN A 29 -34.33 -24.12 45.02
CA GLN A 29 -34.87 -22.79 44.67
C GLN A 29 -33.87 -21.67 44.91
N ALA A 30 -32.57 -21.96 44.87
CA ALA A 30 -31.50 -20.98 45.07
C ALA A 30 -30.54 -20.83 43.87
N ASN A 31 -30.92 -21.23 42.65
CA ASN A 31 -30.04 -21.11 41.47
C ASN A 31 -30.61 -20.31 40.29
N SER A 32 -31.94 -20.09 40.21
CA SER A 32 -32.51 -19.33 39.09
C SER A 32 -32.19 -17.82 39.15
N ARG A 33 -32.06 -17.26 40.36
CA ARG A 33 -31.72 -15.83 40.53
C ARG A 33 -30.27 -15.51 40.15
N ARG A 34 -29.30 -16.37 40.48
CA ARG A 34 -27.89 -16.18 40.11
C ARG A 34 -27.64 -16.27 38.60
N TRP A 35 -28.37 -17.13 37.90
CA TRP A 35 -28.28 -17.25 36.45
C TRP A 35 -28.85 -16.02 35.71
N LEU A 36 -29.95 -15.45 36.22
CA LEU A 36 -30.50 -14.20 35.71
C LEU A 36 -29.53 -13.02 35.89
N PHE A 37 -28.83 -12.92 37.02
CA PHE A 37 -27.82 -11.88 37.22
C PHE A 37 -26.65 -11.99 36.22
N LEU A 38 -26.17 -13.20 35.94
CA LEU A 38 -25.11 -13.42 34.94
C LEU A 38 -25.57 -13.10 33.51
N LEU A 39 -26.84 -13.37 33.18
CA LEU A 39 -27.41 -13.10 31.86
C LEU A 39 -27.63 -11.59 31.64
N VAL A 40 -28.07 -10.88 32.68
CA VAL A 40 -28.20 -9.42 32.66
C VAL A 40 -26.84 -8.75 32.56
N ASP A 41 -25.84 -9.22 33.30
CA ASP A 41 -24.47 -8.68 33.26
C ASP A 41 -23.80 -8.92 31.89
N LEU A 42 -24.01 -10.11 31.29
CA LEU A 42 -23.56 -10.41 29.93
C LEU A 42 -24.24 -9.52 28.88
N LEU A 43 -25.54 -9.25 29.02
CA LEU A 43 -26.29 -8.38 28.11
C LEU A 43 -25.85 -6.93 28.25
N LEU A 44 -25.60 -6.46 29.46
CA LEU A 44 -25.05 -5.12 29.73
C LEU A 44 -23.64 -4.98 29.12
N LEU A 45 -22.78 -5.99 29.29
CA LEU A 45 -21.46 -6.02 28.67
C LEU A 45 -21.55 -5.97 27.14
N ALA A 46 -22.46 -6.74 26.53
CA ALA A 46 -22.68 -6.72 25.10
C ALA A 46 -23.11 -5.33 24.60
N VAL A 47 -24.00 -4.64 25.32
CA VAL A 47 -24.43 -3.27 24.99
C VAL A 47 -23.27 -2.29 25.08
N ILE A 48 -22.42 -2.39 26.11
CA ILE A 48 -21.23 -1.54 26.25
C ILE A 48 -20.25 -1.80 25.10
N VAL A 49 -20.01 -3.06 24.74
CA VAL A 49 -19.13 -3.42 23.60
C VAL A 49 -19.66 -2.83 22.30
N VAL A 50 -20.98 -2.95 22.03
CA VAL A 50 -21.59 -2.36 20.84
C VAL A 50 -21.47 -0.83 20.84
N ALA A 51 -21.70 -0.17 21.99
CA ALA A 51 -21.56 1.27 22.11
C ALA A 51 -20.11 1.75 21.91
N VAL A 52 -19.13 0.98 22.41
CA VAL A 52 -17.70 1.27 22.21
C VAL A 52 -17.32 1.08 20.73
N ILE A 53 -17.75 -0.01 20.09
CA ILE A 53 -17.52 -0.24 18.65
C ILE A 53 -18.16 0.89 17.83
N PHE A 54 -19.37 1.32 18.18
CA PHE A 54 -20.07 2.42 17.53
C PHE A 54 -19.31 3.76 17.69
N LEU A 55 -18.84 4.08 18.90
CA LEU A 55 -18.01 5.26 19.17
C LEU A 55 -16.69 5.23 18.40
N ILE A 56 -16.02 4.08 18.35
CA ILE A 56 -14.81 3.89 17.53
C ILE A 56 -15.15 4.14 16.06
N SER A 57 -16.24 3.57 15.54
CA SER A 57 -16.65 3.73 14.13
C SER A 57 -16.97 5.16 13.72
N LEU A 58 -17.38 6.02 14.67
CA LEU A 58 -17.63 7.46 14.44
C LEU A 58 -16.33 8.29 14.42
N LEU A 59 -15.32 7.86 15.17
CA LEU A 59 -14.05 8.58 15.36
C LEU A 59 -12.94 8.08 14.42
N THR A 60 -13.02 6.84 13.96
CA THR A 60 -12.12 6.31 12.94
C THR A 60 -12.73 6.54 11.56
N PRO A 61 -12.16 7.40 10.69
CA PRO A 61 -12.47 7.32 9.27
C PRO A 61 -12.20 5.87 8.84
N TRP A 62 -13.16 5.25 8.15
CA TRP A 62 -13.17 3.84 7.74
C TRP A 62 -11.98 3.39 6.85
N SER A 63 -10.92 4.19 6.72
CA SER A 63 -9.76 3.93 5.87
C SER A 63 -8.73 2.96 6.47
N VAL A 64 -8.97 2.37 7.64
CA VAL A 64 -8.02 1.43 8.27
C VAL A 64 -8.16 0.00 7.73
N PHE A 65 -9.23 -0.26 6.97
CA PHE A 65 -9.49 -1.55 6.31
C PHE A 65 -9.64 -1.43 4.79
N ASP A 66 -9.26 -0.29 4.20
CA ASP A 66 -9.06 -0.22 2.76
C ASP A 66 -7.79 -1.02 2.44
N ASN A 67 -7.99 -2.30 2.20
CA ASN A 67 -7.09 -3.07 1.35
C ASN A 67 -7.27 -2.51 -0.07
N ASP A 68 -6.76 -1.30 -0.31
CA ASP A 68 -6.69 -0.69 -1.64
C ASP A 68 -5.81 -1.60 -2.49
N LYS A 69 -6.44 -2.59 -3.10
CA LYS A 69 -5.78 -3.44 -4.09
C LYS A 69 -5.29 -2.50 -5.18
N ALA A 70 -4.00 -2.60 -5.49
CA ALA A 70 -3.41 -1.78 -6.53
C ALA A 70 -4.29 -1.84 -7.79
N GLN A 71 -4.77 -0.68 -8.22
CA GLN A 71 -5.67 -0.59 -9.36
C GLN A 71 -4.81 -0.55 -10.61
N ARG A 72 -4.98 -1.54 -11.49
CA ARG A 72 -4.34 -1.50 -12.80
C ARG A 72 -4.98 -0.44 -13.67
N GLN A 73 -4.16 0.49 -14.13
CA GLN A 73 -4.57 1.59 -14.98
C GLN A 73 -3.58 1.73 -16.13
N GLN A 74 -4.12 1.97 -17.32
CA GLN A 74 -3.32 2.37 -18.46
C GLN A 74 -2.90 3.82 -18.30
N ILE A 75 -1.59 4.07 -18.31
CA ILE A 75 -1.03 5.42 -18.26
C ILE A 75 -0.19 5.69 -19.50
N THR A 76 -0.09 6.97 -19.85
CA THR A 76 0.83 7.47 -20.87
C THR A 76 1.80 8.44 -20.22
N TYR A 77 3.08 8.33 -20.50
CA TYR A 77 4.08 9.23 -19.93
C TYR A 77 5.21 9.49 -20.93
N THR A 78 5.89 10.61 -20.77
CA THR A 78 6.94 11.05 -21.69
C THR A 78 8.28 11.09 -20.99
N VAL A 79 9.29 10.47 -21.61
CA VAL A 79 10.66 10.42 -21.12
C VAL A 79 11.55 11.23 -22.06
N GLU A 80 12.32 12.15 -21.51
CA GLU A 80 13.30 12.96 -22.23
C GLU A 80 14.70 12.36 -22.06
N ILE A 81 15.41 12.21 -23.18
CA ILE A 81 16.77 11.71 -23.28
C ILE A 81 17.59 12.82 -23.95
N ALA A 82 18.64 13.29 -23.29
CA ALA A 82 19.40 14.45 -23.74
C ALA A 82 20.73 14.02 -24.35
N GLY A 83 21.18 14.71 -25.41
CA GLY A 83 22.48 14.45 -26.03
C GLY A 83 22.54 13.15 -26.83
N VAL A 84 21.42 12.77 -27.46
CA VAL A 84 21.33 11.57 -28.29
C VAL A 84 21.97 11.84 -29.65
N ASP A 85 22.88 10.97 -30.06
CA ASP A 85 23.47 11.00 -31.40
C ASP A 85 22.41 10.72 -32.49
N GLN A 86 22.46 11.48 -33.59
CA GLN A 86 21.48 11.36 -34.68
C GLN A 86 21.46 9.96 -35.32
N GLY A 87 22.59 9.25 -35.37
CA GLY A 87 22.66 7.87 -35.84
C GLY A 87 21.94 6.88 -34.92
N SER A 88 21.89 7.18 -33.62
CA SER A 88 21.19 6.37 -32.61
C SER A 88 19.67 6.54 -32.65
N LEU A 89 19.16 7.67 -33.17
CA LEU A 89 17.73 7.89 -33.37
C LEU A 89 17.08 6.85 -34.27
N ALA A 90 17.79 6.37 -35.29
CA ALA A 90 17.27 5.36 -36.21
C ALA A 90 16.98 4.01 -35.53
N ALA A 91 17.55 3.78 -34.34
CA ALA A 91 17.31 2.58 -33.55
C ALA A 91 16.05 2.65 -32.68
N LEU A 92 15.44 3.83 -32.51
CA LEU A 92 14.21 4.03 -31.75
C LEU A 92 13.00 3.98 -32.70
N GLN A 93 12.09 3.03 -32.46
CA GLN A 93 10.89 2.88 -33.27
C GLN A 93 9.61 2.86 -32.43
N VAL A 94 8.53 3.39 -33.02
CA VAL A 94 7.19 3.23 -32.44
C VAL A 94 6.83 1.76 -32.42
N GLY A 95 6.32 1.29 -31.29
CA GLY A 95 6.02 -0.12 -31.01
C GLY A 95 7.13 -0.86 -30.25
N ASP A 96 8.31 -0.25 -30.06
CA ASP A 96 9.38 -0.87 -29.27
C ASP A 96 8.98 -0.99 -27.79
N THR A 97 9.36 -2.10 -27.16
CA THR A 97 9.24 -2.27 -25.71
C THR A 97 10.46 -1.68 -25.02
N VAL A 98 10.21 -0.92 -23.96
CA VAL A 98 11.25 -0.27 -23.17
C VAL A 98 11.38 -0.97 -21.83
N THR A 99 12.60 -1.32 -21.47
CA THR A 99 12.91 -1.97 -20.19
C THR A 99 13.75 -1.05 -19.33
N ASP A 100 13.43 -0.96 -18.04
CA ASP A 100 14.32 -0.32 -17.06
C ASP A 100 15.44 -1.31 -16.71
N ARG A 101 16.67 -0.99 -17.10
CA ARG A 101 17.84 -1.84 -16.87
C ARG A 101 18.06 -2.16 -15.40
N LYS A 102 17.70 -1.23 -14.50
CA LYS A 102 17.95 -1.38 -13.06
C LYS A 102 17.06 -2.45 -12.44
N THR A 103 15.81 -2.50 -12.84
CA THR A 103 14.80 -3.41 -12.27
C THR A 103 14.53 -4.62 -13.17
N GLY A 104 14.89 -4.54 -14.45
CA GLY A 104 14.52 -5.51 -15.49
C GLY A 104 13.04 -5.44 -15.89
N ALA A 105 12.28 -4.47 -15.39
CA ALA A 105 10.85 -4.33 -15.66
C ALA A 105 10.63 -3.72 -17.05
N VAL A 106 9.66 -4.24 -17.80
CA VAL A 106 9.17 -3.60 -19.03
C VAL A 106 8.32 -2.40 -18.62
N ILE A 107 8.85 -1.20 -18.78
CA ILE A 107 8.23 0.04 -18.31
C ILE A 107 7.28 0.68 -19.32
N GLY A 108 7.21 0.16 -20.55
CA GLY A 108 6.16 0.53 -21.49
C GLY A 108 6.49 0.22 -22.95
N THR A 109 5.57 0.61 -23.82
CA THR A 109 5.72 0.52 -25.27
C THR A 109 5.76 1.92 -25.86
N VAL A 110 6.68 2.17 -26.80
CA VAL A 110 6.81 3.45 -27.49
C VAL A 110 5.59 3.73 -28.36
N THR A 111 4.94 4.86 -28.15
CA THR A 111 3.78 5.32 -28.94
C THR A 111 4.07 6.56 -29.77
N ALA A 112 5.02 7.39 -29.36
CA ALA A 112 5.49 8.53 -30.14
C ALA A 112 6.96 8.85 -29.82
N ILE A 113 7.66 9.42 -30.80
CA ILE A 113 9.03 9.90 -30.68
C ILE A 113 9.08 11.28 -31.31
N ASN A 114 9.57 12.27 -30.55
CA ASN A 114 9.87 13.61 -31.07
C ASN A 114 11.31 13.97 -30.71
N ASN A 115 11.92 14.86 -31.49
CA ASN A 115 13.25 15.38 -31.26
C ASN A 115 13.28 16.90 -31.39
N ARG A 116 14.29 17.51 -30.76
CA ARG A 116 14.61 18.94 -30.86
C ARG A 116 16.11 19.13 -30.69
N ASP A 117 16.58 20.34 -30.98
CA ASP A 117 17.98 20.72 -30.77
C ASP A 117 18.45 20.41 -29.34
N TYR A 118 19.72 20.01 -29.22
CA TYR A 118 20.31 19.74 -27.92
C TYR A 118 20.66 21.04 -27.21
N GLU A 119 20.16 21.22 -25.99
CA GLU A 119 20.32 22.46 -25.23
C GLU A 119 20.93 22.17 -23.87
N VAL A 120 21.98 22.92 -23.52
CA VAL A 120 22.67 22.79 -22.23
C VAL A 120 22.85 24.16 -21.61
N TYR A 121 22.65 24.25 -20.30
CA TYR A 121 23.07 25.42 -19.54
C TYR A 121 24.54 25.30 -19.20
N SER A 122 25.37 26.08 -19.89
CA SER A 122 26.80 26.12 -19.63
C SER A 122 27.13 27.32 -18.73
N ARG A 123 28.06 27.09 -17.81
CA ARG A 123 28.62 28.16 -17.00
C ARG A 123 29.52 29.01 -17.90
N LEU A 124 29.24 30.31 -17.97
CA LEU A 124 30.15 31.23 -18.64
C LEU A 124 31.51 31.21 -17.93
N PRO A 125 32.62 31.46 -18.67
CA PRO A 125 33.93 31.58 -18.04
C PRO A 125 33.88 32.56 -16.85
N SER A 126 34.73 32.27 -15.86
CA SER A 126 34.68 32.85 -14.51
C SER A 126 34.88 34.37 -14.43
N ASP A 127 35.14 35.02 -15.56
CA ASP A 127 35.20 36.47 -15.74
C ASP A 127 33.80 37.13 -15.86
N LYS A 128 32.72 36.33 -15.93
CA LYS A 128 31.33 36.80 -15.93
C LYS A 128 30.58 36.37 -14.66
N ILE A 129 30.93 36.98 -13.54
CA ILE A 129 30.11 36.97 -12.32
C ILE A 129 29.13 38.14 -12.43
N ASP A 130 27.86 37.90 -12.17
CA ASP A 130 26.90 38.99 -11.97
C ASP A 130 27.22 39.61 -10.60
N GLU A 131 27.86 40.79 -10.61
CA GLU A 131 28.32 41.47 -9.40
C GLU A 131 27.16 41.91 -8.49
N ASP A 132 25.96 42.11 -9.06
CA ASP A 132 24.76 42.50 -8.30
C ASP A 132 24.13 41.30 -7.59
N LEU A 133 24.18 40.12 -8.21
CA LEU A 133 23.66 38.86 -7.65
C LEU A 133 24.72 38.04 -6.89
N GLY A 134 26.01 38.35 -7.04
CA GLY A 134 27.12 37.56 -6.52
C GLY A 134 27.13 36.12 -7.05
N ALA A 135 26.54 35.89 -8.24
CA ALA A 135 26.25 34.57 -8.77
C ALA A 135 26.91 34.34 -10.14
N PHE A 136 27.12 33.07 -10.48
CA PHE A 136 27.59 32.71 -11.82
C PHE A 136 26.48 32.90 -12.84
N VAL A 137 26.79 33.60 -13.93
CA VAL A 137 25.87 33.70 -15.07
C VAL A 137 25.93 32.38 -15.86
N VAL A 138 24.77 31.76 -16.04
CA VAL A 138 24.58 30.59 -16.92
C VAL A 138 23.95 31.05 -18.22
N GLU A 139 24.49 30.58 -19.34
CA GLU A 139 23.92 30.82 -20.66
C GLU A 139 23.38 29.50 -21.23
N LYS A 140 22.24 29.59 -21.91
CA LYS A 140 21.68 28.49 -22.66
C LYS A 140 22.46 28.35 -23.98
N VAL A 141 23.18 27.25 -24.11
CA VAL A 141 23.88 26.88 -25.34
C VAL A 141 23.00 25.91 -26.10
N THR A 142 22.57 26.30 -27.30
CA THR A 142 21.89 25.42 -28.25
C THR A 142 22.92 24.87 -29.22
N TYR A 143 23.05 23.55 -29.26
CA TYR A 143 23.85 22.83 -30.23
C TYR A 143 22.98 22.60 -31.48
N PRO A 144 23.35 23.16 -32.64
CA PRO A 144 22.57 22.99 -33.86
C PRO A 144 22.60 21.53 -34.35
N GLU A 145 21.68 21.17 -35.24
CA GLU A 145 21.52 19.80 -35.76
C GLU A 145 22.83 19.24 -36.37
N ASP A 146 23.68 20.09 -36.93
CA ASP A 146 25.00 19.73 -37.48
C ASP A 146 26.02 19.26 -36.43
N SER A 147 25.77 19.51 -35.13
CA SER A 147 26.54 18.94 -34.02
C SER A 147 26.35 17.43 -33.88
N GLY A 148 25.30 16.87 -34.51
CA GLY A 148 24.92 15.47 -34.42
C GLY A 148 24.22 15.09 -33.11
N LEU A 149 24.02 16.04 -32.19
CA LEU A 149 23.36 15.80 -30.89
C LEU A 149 21.95 16.38 -30.85
N MET A 150 21.02 15.60 -30.30
CA MET A 150 19.60 15.94 -30.19
C MET A 150 19.07 15.68 -28.78
N THR A 151 18.00 16.38 -28.41
CA THR A 151 17.14 15.99 -27.28
C THR A 151 15.95 15.22 -27.80
N VAL A 152 15.67 14.05 -27.22
CA VAL A 152 14.64 13.12 -27.70
C VAL A 152 13.60 12.92 -26.62
N THR A 153 12.34 13.10 -26.97
CA THR A 153 11.22 12.76 -26.10
C THR A 153 10.52 11.53 -26.64
N VAL A 154 10.42 10.50 -25.81
CA VAL A 154 9.77 9.24 -26.12
C VAL A 154 8.51 9.13 -25.26
N THR A 155 7.36 9.01 -25.91
CA THR A 155 6.09 8.77 -25.23
C THR A 155 5.86 7.27 -25.11
N LEU A 156 5.57 6.82 -23.89
CA LEU A 156 5.40 5.43 -23.50
C LEU A 156 3.99 5.22 -22.98
N THR A 157 3.38 4.08 -23.33
CA THR A 157 2.13 3.60 -22.74
C THR A 157 2.38 2.29 -22.01
N VAL A 158 1.81 2.15 -20.80
CA VAL A 158 1.97 0.95 -19.96
C VAL A 158 0.75 0.75 -19.06
N GLU A 159 0.46 -0.51 -18.73
CA GLU A 159 -0.44 -0.85 -17.62
C GLU A 159 0.35 -0.78 -16.31
N ALA A 160 0.03 0.17 -15.45
CA ALA A 160 0.68 0.38 -14.17
C ALA A 160 -0.28 0.08 -13.01
N ASP A 161 0.28 -0.44 -11.92
CA ASP A 161 -0.41 -0.58 -10.65
C ASP A 161 -0.43 0.79 -9.97
N TYR A 162 -1.61 1.26 -9.56
CA TYR A 162 -1.78 2.50 -8.79
C TYR A 162 -2.12 2.20 -7.34
N GLU A 163 -1.34 2.79 -6.43
CA GLU A 163 -1.58 2.77 -4.99
C GLU A 163 -1.57 4.19 -4.41
N LYS A 164 -2.57 4.51 -3.59
CA LYS A 164 -2.70 5.83 -2.97
C LYS A 164 -1.49 6.12 -2.08
N GLY A 165 -0.85 7.28 -2.30
CA GLY A 165 0.36 7.69 -1.57
C GLY A 165 1.69 7.20 -2.18
N VAL A 166 1.66 6.12 -2.97
CA VAL A 166 2.81 5.63 -3.74
C VAL A 166 2.76 6.15 -5.18
N GLY A 167 1.59 6.20 -5.81
CA GLY A 167 1.40 6.57 -7.21
C GLY A 167 1.47 5.36 -8.14
N TYR A 168 1.91 5.58 -9.38
CA TYR A 168 1.99 4.54 -10.40
C TYR A 168 3.30 3.76 -10.34
N THR A 169 3.21 2.43 -10.42
CA THR A 169 4.35 1.51 -10.39
C THR A 169 4.22 0.43 -11.46
N VAL A 170 5.35 0.04 -12.04
CA VAL A 170 5.47 -1.09 -12.97
C VAL A 170 6.60 -1.98 -12.44
N GLY A 171 6.25 -3.14 -11.87
CA GLY A 171 7.20 -3.91 -11.06
C GLY A 171 7.75 -3.04 -9.92
N ASP A 172 9.08 -2.98 -9.78
CA ASP A 172 9.75 -2.15 -8.76
C ASP A 172 10.04 -0.71 -9.24
N SER A 173 9.62 -0.36 -10.47
CA SER A 173 9.85 0.96 -11.05
C SER A 173 8.64 1.87 -10.82
N ARG A 174 8.82 2.91 -9.99
CA ARG A 174 7.84 4.00 -9.85
C ARG A 174 7.85 4.89 -11.09
N ILE A 175 6.68 5.21 -11.63
CA ILE A 175 6.51 6.15 -12.75
C ILE A 175 6.10 7.50 -12.18
N ALA A 176 6.99 8.49 -12.28
CA ALA A 176 6.77 9.85 -11.77
C ALA A 176 7.61 10.87 -12.53
N VAL A 177 7.08 12.09 -12.68
CA VAL A 177 7.81 13.21 -13.27
C VAL A 177 9.07 13.53 -12.43
N GLY A 178 10.17 13.81 -13.11
CA GLY A 178 11.49 14.03 -12.51
C GLY A 178 12.28 12.76 -12.21
N ARG A 179 11.68 11.57 -12.38
CA ARG A 179 12.39 10.30 -12.16
C ARG A 179 13.22 9.91 -13.37
N SER A 180 14.46 9.51 -13.11
CA SER A 180 15.35 8.94 -14.11
C SER A 180 15.15 7.43 -14.28
N PHE A 181 15.29 6.96 -15.51
CA PHE A 181 15.21 5.55 -15.90
C PHE A 181 16.46 5.19 -16.70
N ASP A 182 17.00 3.99 -16.45
CA ASP A 182 18.04 3.41 -17.30
C ASP A 182 17.33 2.65 -18.42
N LEU A 183 17.08 3.32 -19.53
CA LEU A 183 16.28 2.81 -20.63
C LEU A 183 17.09 1.81 -21.45
N VAL A 184 16.49 0.65 -21.71
CA VAL A 184 16.96 -0.32 -22.69
C VAL A 184 15.89 -0.45 -23.76
N PHE A 185 16.26 -0.03 -24.96
CA PHE A 185 15.57 -0.32 -26.21
C PHE A 185 16.33 -1.42 -26.94
N ARG A 186 15.79 -1.88 -28.06
CA ARG A 186 16.33 -3.02 -28.82
C ARG A 186 17.85 -2.96 -29.01
N ASN A 187 18.38 -1.85 -29.52
CA ASN A 187 19.80 -1.65 -29.79
C ASN A 187 20.34 -0.33 -29.20
N TYR A 188 19.61 0.27 -28.27
CA TYR A 188 19.96 1.56 -27.67
C TYR A 188 19.82 1.47 -26.15
N THR A 189 20.76 2.05 -25.43
CA THR A 189 20.72 2.10 -23.96
C THR A 189 21.17 3.46 -23.50
N ASP A 190 20.34 4.12 -22.69
CA ASP A 190 20.64 5.45 -22.20
C ASP A 190 19.84 5.76 -20.94
N THR A 191 20.10 6.91 -20.33
CA THR A 191 19.33 7.43 -19.21
C THR A 191 18.36 8.49 -19.68
N GLY A 192 17.08 8.34 -19.34
CA GLY A 192 16.06 9.34 -19.61
C GLY A 192 15.37 9.80 -18.33
N VAL A 193 14.79 10.99 -18.36
CA VAL A 193 14.00 11.56 -17.24
C VAL A 193 12.54 11.67 -17.67
N CYS A 194 11.62 11.18 -16.84
CA CYS A 194 10.20 11.40 -17.09
C CYS A 194 9.86 12.89 -16.92
N VAL A 195 9.34 13.51 -17.98
CA VAL A 195 9.02 14.95 -18.03
C VAL A 195 7.51 15.21 -18.07
N GLY A 196 6.70 14.19 -18.34
CA GLY A 196 5.24 14.31 -18.39
C GLY A 196 4.56 12.99 -18.04
N LEU A 197 3.40 13.08 -17.41
CA LEU A 197 2.56 11.93 -17.05
C LEU A 197 1.09 12.31 -17.30
N GLU A 198 0.41 11.51 -18.11
CA GLU A 198 -0.98 11.65 -18.47
C GLU A 198 -1.75 10.39 -18.06
N THR A 199 -2.83 10.59 -17.32
CA THR A 199 -3.74 9.54 -16.87
C THR A 199 -5.04 9.65 -17.66
N LYS A 200 -5.51 8.53 -18.23
CA LYS A 200 -6.81 8.49 -18.92
C LYS A 200 -7.94 8.18 -17.95
#